data_AF-A0A819V3Q3-F1
#
_entry.id   AF-A0A819V3Q3-F1
#
_cell.length_a   1.000
_cell.length_b   1.000
_cell.length_c   1.000
_cell.angle_alpha   90.00
_cell.angle_beta   90.00
_cell.angle_gamma   90.00
#
_symmetry.space_group_name_H-M   'P 1'
#
loop_
_entity.id
_entity.type
_entity.pdbx_description
1 polymer ?
#
loop_
_entity_poly.entity_id
_entity_poly.type
_entity_poly.pdbx_seq_one_letter_code
_entity_poly.pdbx_strand_id
1 'polypeptide(L)'
;MSPINTTTEETKQLRDLYPEIQPYKTGMLKVSDIHTLYYEEVGNPSGKPVVFVHGGPGGGSVSSDRQFFDPEAYRIILYHQRGAGDSTPHACLEENTTWDLVEDLEKLRKHVNVDKWVVFGGSWG
;
A
#
# COMPACT_ATOMS: atom_id res chain seq x y z
N MET A 1 -53.59 26.34 -10.16
CA MET A 1 -52.12 26.43 -10.10
C MET A 1 -51.61 25.13 -9.51
N SER A 2 -50.99 24.29 -10.33
CA SER A 2 -50.40 23.03 -9.87
C SER A 2 -49.03 23.31 -9.24
N PRO A 3 -48.68 22.70 -8.10
CA PRO A 3 -47.36 22.88 -7.52
C PRO A 3 -46.29 22.23 -8.41
N ILE A 4 -45.21 22.97 -8.60
CA ILE A 4 -44.00 22.53 -9.31
C ILE A 4 -43.33 21.45 -8.46
N ASN A 5 -43.18 20.25 -9.01
CA ASN A 5 -42.30 19.22 -8.46
C ASN A 5 -40.86 19.74 -8.57
N THR A 6 -40.30 20.22 -7.48
CA THR A 6 -38.85 20.40 -7.33
C THR A 6 -38.23 19.01 -7.25
N THR A 7 -37.61 18.60 -8.34
CA THR A 7 -36.64 17.51 -8.41
C THR A 7 -35.62 17.65 -7.28
N THR A 8 -35.62 16.71 -6.35
CA THR A 8 -34.52 16.50 -5.39
C THR A 8 -33.27 16.13 -6.18
N GLU A 9 -32.25 16.98 -6.14
CA GLU A 9 -30.90 16.63 -6.55
C GLU A 9 -30.42 15.46 -5.68
N GLU A 10 -30.21 14.29 -6.29
CA GLU A 10 -29.48 13.20 -5.65
C GLU A 10 -28.05 13.67 -5.42
N THR A 11 -27.73 14.07 -4.18
CA THR A 11 -26.35 14.26 -3.75
C THR A 11 -25.63 12.91 -3.86
N LYS A 12 -24.79 12.77 -4.88
CA LYS A 12 -23.93 11.60 -5.07
C LYS A 12 -23.07 11.42 -3.81
N GLN A 13 -23.40 10.43 -2.98
CA GLN A 13 -22.62 10.09 -1.81
C GLN A 13 -21.21 9.70 -2.26
N LEU A 14 -20.20 10.46 -1.83
CA LEU A 14 -18.81 10.14 -2.07
C LEU A 14 -18.44 8.91 -1.25
N ARG A 15 -17.55 8.08 -1.78
CA ARG A 15 -17.03 6.93 -1.02
C ARG A 15 -15.97 7.42 -0.04
N ASP A 16 -16.05 6.91 1.17
CA ASP A 16 -15.04 7.11 2.21
C ASP A 16 -14.06 5.92 2.25
N LEU A 17 -13.04 6.05 3.11
CA LEU A 17 -12.14 4.96 3.46
C LEU A 17 -12.89 3.82 4.15
N TYR A 18 -12.40 2.58 3.99
CA TYR A 18 -12.87 1.43 4.76
C TYR A 18 -12.53 1.58 6.26
N PRO A 19 -13.17 0.84 7.18
CA PRO A 19 -12.84 0.90 8.61
C PRO A 19 -11.36 0.60 8.90
N GLU A 20 -10.86 1.09 10.04
CA GLU A 20 -9.49 0.80 10.49
C GLU A 20 -9.25 -0.71 10.63
N ILE A 21 -8.06 -1.15 10.23
CA ILE A 21 -7.68 -2.57 10.26
C ILE A 21 -6.18 -2.69 10.62
N GLN A 22 -5.86 -3.76 11.34
CA GLN A 22 -4.48 -4.10 11.72
C GLN A 22 -3.92 -5.18 10.79
N PRO A 23 -2.60 -5.20 10.55
CA PRO A 23 -1.97 -6.26 9.78
C PRO A 23 -2.12 -7.58 10.51
N TYR A 24 -2.43 -8.64 9.75
CA TYR A 24 -2.37 -10.01 10.29
C TYR A 24 -0.94 -10.55 10.29
N LYS A 25 -0.04 -9.91 9.55
CA LYS A 25 1.38 -10.25 9.51
C LYS A 25 2.22 -9.01 9.21
N THR A 26 3.35 -8.90 9.89
CA THR A 26 4.41 -7.94 9.60
C THR A 26 5.74 -8.68 9.47
N GLY A 27 6.73 -8.06 8.85
CA GLY A 27 8.05 -8.66 8.76
C GLY A 27 9.10 -7.73 8.17
N MET A 28 10.32 -8.26 8.14
CA MET A 28 11.49 -7.60 7.57
C MET A 28 12.06 -8.48 6.44
N LEU A 29 12.40 -7.89 5.31
CA LEU A 29 12.96 -8.57 4.14
C LEU A 29 14.32 -7.98 3.78
N LYS A 30 15.40 -8.75 3.95
CA LYS A 30 16.73 -8.34 3.47
C LYS A 30 16.74 -8.36 1.95
N VAL A 31 16.99 -7.20 1.32
CA VAL A 31 16.96 -7.03 -0.15
C VAL A 31 18.34 -6.75 -0.75
N SER A 32 19.29 -6.30 0.06
CA SER A 32 20.72 -6.23 -0.30
C SER A 32 21.56 -6.46 0.95
N ASP A 33 22.89 -6.38 0.83
CA ASP A 33 23.77 -6.46 2.00
C ASP A 33 23.61 -5.28 2.97
N ILE A 34 23.06 -4.16 2.49
CA ILE A 34 22.81 -2.95 3.27
C ILE A 34 21.35 -2.92 3.72
N HIS A 35 20.40 -3.18 2.82
CA HIS A 35 18.99 -2.83 3.04
C HIS A 35 18.12 -3.99 3.51
N THR A 36 17.28 -3.69 4.50
CA THR A 36 16.20 -4.55 4.97
C THR A 36 14.88 -3.79 5.01
N LEU A 37 13.90 -4.25 4.24
CA LEU A 37 12.61 -3.58 4.11
C LEU A 37 11.60 -4.07 5.13
N TYR A 38 10.89 -3.14 5.77
CA TYR A 38 9.66 -3.46 6.48
C TYR A 38 8.54 -3.76 5.48
N TYR A 39 7.70 -4.75 5.78
CA TYR A 39 6.46 -5.01 5.08
C TYR A 39 5.37 -5.53 6.01
N GLU A 40 4.13 -5.39 5.57
CA GLU A 40 2.95 -5.92 6.24
C GLU A 40 1.93 -6.46 5.26
N GLU A 41 1.15 -7.42 5.74
CA GLU A 41 0.03 -8.02 5.03
C GLU A 41 -1.27 -7.80 5.82
N VAL A 42 -2.28 -7.26 5.13
CA VAL A 42 -3.55 -6.77 5.71
C VAL A 42 -4.72 -7.28 4.87
N GLY A 43 -5.93 -7.31 5.45
CA GLY A 43 -7.14 -7.77 4.77
C GLY A 43 -7.23 -9.29 4.70
N ASN A 44 -7.79 -9.81 3.61
CA ASN A 44 -8.05 -11.23 3.42
C ASN A 44 -6.80 -11.94 2.84
N PRO A 45 -6.17 -12.90 3.55
CA PRO A 45 -5.00 -13.64 3.04
C PRO A 45 -5.27 -14.44 1.75
N SER A 46 -6.53 -14.76 1.47
CA SER A 46 -6.98 -15.44 0.24
C SER A 46 -7.59 -14.47 -0.78
N GLY A 47 -7.58 -13.17 -0.49
CA GLY A 47 -8.12 -12.12 -1.35
C GLY A 47 -7.23 -11.82 -2.56
N LYS A 48 -7.71 -10.91 -3.42
CA LYS A 48 -6.96 -10.43 -4.59
C LYS A 48 -5.70 -9.68 -4.12
N PRO A 49 -4.49 -10.05 -4.56
CA PRO A 49 -3.27 -9.35 -4.14
C PRO A 49 -3.20 -7.92 -4.70
N VAL A 50 -2.87 -6.97 -3.83
CA VAL A 50 -2.54 -5.59 -4.18
C VAL A 50 -1.31 -5.14 -3.41
N VAL A 51 -0.37 -4.47 -4.07
CA VAL A 51 0.75 -3.78 -3.41
C VAL A 51 0.49 -2.29 -3.40
N PHE A 52 0.67 -1.67 -2.23
CA PHE A 52 0.65 -0.23 -2.05
C PHE A 52 2.09 0.31 -2.14
N VAL A 53 2.33 1.23 -3.07
CA VAL A 53 3.61 1.91 -3.25
C VAL A 53 3.44 3.33 -2.70
N HIS A 54 4.03 3.59 -1.53
CA HIS A 54 3.89 4.89 -0.88
C HIS A 54 4.63 6.00 -1.65
N GLY A 55 4.14 7.22 -1.48
CA GLY A 55 4.76 8.43 -2.03
C GLY A 55 5.98 8.91 -1.24
N GLY A 56 6.47 10.08 -1.64
CA GLY A 56 7.63 10.77 -1.06
C GLY A 56 8.50 11.36 -2.18
N PRO A 57 9.61 10.72 -2.59
CA PRO A 57 10.14 9.46 -2.04
C PRO A 57 10.57 9.61 -0.57
N GLY A 58 10.59 8.49 0.17
CA GLY A 58 11.02 8.46 1.57
C GLY A 58 9.91 8.64 2.63
N GLY A 59 8.63 8.65 2.26
CA GLY A 59 7.52 8.88 3.20
C GLY A 59 7.24 7.73 4.16
N GLY A 60 7.33 6.48 3.68
CA GLY A 60 6.77 5.31 4.38
C GLY A 60 5.24 5.22 4.19
N SER A 61 4.65 4.13 4.68
CA SER A 61 3.19 3.95 4.73
C SER A 61 2.66 4.26 6.13
N VAL A 62 1.41 4.71 6.20
CA VAL A 62 0.70 5.00 7.45
C VAL A 62 -0.52 4.10 7.59
N SER A 63 -1.07 3.97 8.81
CA SER A 63 -2.20 3.07 9.09
C SER A 63 -3.42 3.29 8.19
N SER A 64 -3.66 4.54 7.74
CA SER A 64 -4.78 4.86 6.85
C SER A 64 -4.63 4.33 5.44
N ASP A 65 -3.41 4.02 4.98
CA ASP A 65 -3.18 3.45 3.64
C ASP A 65 -3.81 2.06 3.48
N ARG A 66 -4.04 1.35 4.60
CA ARG A 66 -4.75 0.07 4.64
C ARG A 66 -6.22 0.20 4.25
N GLN A 67 -6.79 1.39 4.44
CA GLN A 67 -8.22 1.65 4.35
C GLN A 67 -8.69 1.99 2.93
N PHE A 68 -7.80 2.02 1.93
CA PHE A 68 -8.18 2.23 0.53
C PHE A 68 -8.83 1.00 -0.13
N PHE A 69 -8.70 -0.17 0.48
CA PHE A 69 -9.09 -1.44 -0.12
C PHE A 69 -10.13 -2.15 0.74
N ASP A 70 -11.05 -2.84 0.07
CA ASP A 70 -12.01 -3.71 0.75
C ASP A 70 -11.27 -4.84 1.48
N PRO A 71 -11.32 -4.90 2.82
CA PRO A 71 -10.55 -5.87 3.59
C PRO A 71 -11.02 -7.32 3.37
N GLU A 72 -12.25 -7.54 2.91
CA GLU A 72 -12.77 -8.88 2.62
C GLU A 72 -12.37 -9.36 1.22
N ALA A 73 -12.14 -8.42 0.29
CA ALA A 73 -11.82 -8.75 -1.11
C ALA A 73 -10.32 -8.79 -1.41
N TYR A 74 -9.50 -8.00 -0.69
CA TYR A 74 -8.09 -7.81 -1.01
C TYR A 74 -7.13 -8.42 0.02
N ARG A 75 -6.05 -9.01 -0.49
CA ARG A 75 -4.81 -9.24 0.26
C ARG A 75 -3.91 -8.04 0.01
N ILE A 76 -3.76 -7.18 1.00
CA ILE A 76 -3.10 -5.88 0.86
C ILE A 76 -1.66 -6.02 1.38
N ILE A 77 -0.69 -5.71 0.53
CA ILE A 77 0.73 -5.70 0.85
C ILE A 77 1.17 -4.24 0.92
N LEU A 78 1.60 -3.78 2.11
CA LEU A 78 2.26 -2.51 2.29
C LEU A 78 3.72 -2.77 2.63
N TYR A 79 4.61 -1.87 2.23
CA TYR A 79 6.03 -1.96 2.52
C TYR A 79 6.62 -0.56 2.61
N HIS A 80 7.76 -0.44 3.29
CA HIS A 80 8.52 0.79 3.31
C HIS A 80 9.71 0.66 2.36
N GLN A 81 9.85 1.62 1.43
CA GLN A 81 10.99 1.70 0.52
C GLN A 81 12.31 1.88 1.30
N ARG A 82 13.45 1.69 0.62
CA ARG A 82 14.79 1.82 1.21
C ARG A 82 14.95 3.14 1.96
N GLY A 83 15.46 3.07 3.19
CA GLY A 83 15.69 4.23 4.05
C GLY A 83 14.45 4.98 4.55
N ALA A 84 13.24 4.49 4.29
CA ALA A 84 11.97 5.12 4.69
C ALA A 84 11.29 4.36 5.84
N GLY A 85 10.52 5.08 6.67
CA GLY A 85 9.74 4.50 7.76
C GLY A 85 10.54 3.52 8.62
N ASP A 86 9.98 2.33 8.81
CA ASP A 86 10.61 1.23 9.56
C ASP A 86 11.65 0.41 8.78
N SER A 87 11.91 0.73 7.51
CA SER A 87 13.00 0.07 6.75
C SER A 87 14.36 0.56 7.21
N THR A 88 15.35 -0.35 7.20
CA THR A 88 16.69 -0.08 7.71
C THR A 88 17.77 -0.25 6.64
N PRO A 89 18.86 0.54 6.71
CA PRO A 89 19.10 1.65 7.63
C PRO A 89 18.30 2.91 7.27
N HIS A 90 17.73 3.57 8.29
CA HIS A 90 16.92 4.77 8.13
C HIS A 90 17.72 5.90 7.45
N ALA A 91 17.09 6.62 6.52
CA ALA A 91 17.66 7.72 5.74
C ALA A 91 18.92 7.37 4.92
N CYS A 92 19.17 6.08 4.64
CA CYS A 92 20.29 5.67 3.82
C CYS A 92 20.03 5.92 2.32
N LEU A 93 21.02 6.53 1.66
CA LEU A 93 20.98 6.87 0.23
C LEU A 93 21.82 5.92 -0.63
N GLU A 94 22.67 5.10 -0.02
CA GLU A 94 23.44 4.07 -0.73
C GLU A 94 22.46 3.04 -1.31
N GLU A 95 22.65 2.63 -2.56
CA GLU A 95 21.74 1.70 -3.26
C GLU A 95 20.25 2.10 -3.15
N ASN A 96 19.93 3.40 -3.17
CA ASN A 96 18.56 3.90 -3.06
C ASN A 96 18.14 4.61 -4.35
N THR A 97 18.09 3.86 -5.44
CA THR A 97 17.70 4.36 -6.76
C THR A 97 16.33 3.79 -7.19
N THR A 98 15.69 4.41 -8.18
CA THR A 98 14.42 3.90 -8.73
C THR A 98 14.51 2.43 -9.14
N TRP A 99 15.64 2.01 -9.74
CA TRP A 99 15.80 0.62 -10.18
C TRP A 99 16.00 -0.35 -9.02
N ASP A 100 16.70 0.08 -7.96
CA ASP A 100 16.79 -0.69 -6.72
C ASP A 100 15.39 -0.94 -6.12
N LEU A 101 14.53 0.09 -6.10
CA LEU A 101 13.17 -0.01 -5.59
C LEU A 101 12.27 -0.92 -6.46
N VAL A 102 12.45 -0.90 -7.77
CA VAL A 102 11.76 -1.83 -8.70
C VAL A 102 12.20 -3.27 -8.47
N GLU A 103 13.49 -3.53 -8.27
CA GLU A 103 13.99 -4.86 -7.95
C GLU A 103 13.46 -5.37 -6.60
N ASP A 104 13.34 -4.48 -5.63
CA ASP A 104 12.81 -4.80 -4.32
C ASP A 104 11.35 -5.20 -4.35
N LEU A 105 10.53 -4.56 -5.20
CA LEU A 105 9.15 -4.98 -5.43
C LEU A 105 9.08 -6.42 -5.93
N GLU A 106 9.96 -6.83 -6.84
CA GLU A 106 10.01 -8.23 -7.31
C GLU A 106 10.50 -9.19 -6.23
N LYS A 107 11.47 -8.80 -5.39
CA LYS A 107 11.91 -9.59 -4.24
C LYS A 107 10.75 -9.77 -3.24
N LEU A 108 10.03 -8.69 -2.94
CA LEU A 108 8.87 -8.71 -2.05
C LEU A 108 7.75 -9.59 -2.61
N ARG A 109 7.39 -9.41 -3.89
CA ARG A 109 6.36 -10.20 -4.56
C ARG A 109 6.62 -11.70 -4.45
N LYS A 110 7.87 -12.13 -4.70
CA LYS A 110 8.30 -13.52 -4.55
C LYS A 110 8.26 -13.97 -3.08
N HIS A 111 8.75 -13.13 -2.17
CA HIS A 111 8.79 -13.42 -0.73
C HIS A 111 7.39 -13.63 -0.13
N VAL A 112 6.40 -12.83 -0.53
CA VAL A 112 5.00 -13.01 -0.10
C VAL A 112 4.23 -14.04 -0.92
N ASN A 113 4.89 -14.74 -1.85
CA ASN A 113 4.33 -15.79 -2.69
C ASN A 113 3.10 -15.33 -3.51
N VAL A 114 3.26 -14.24 -4.25
CA VAL A 114 2.23 -13.69 -5.15
C VAL A 114 2.70 -13.80 -6.60
N ASP A 115 1.91 -14.41 -7.49
CA ASP A 115 2.28 -14.46 -8.92
C ASP A 115 2.08 -13.12 -9.62
N LYS A 116 0.90 -12.51 -9.44
CA LYS A 116 0.55 -11.18 -9.96
C LYS A 116 -0.27 -10.42 -8.93
N TRP A 117 -0.09 -9.10 -8.89
CA TRP A 117 -0.86 -8.19 -8.05
C TRP A 117 -1.33 -6.96 -8.82
N VAL A 118 -2.29 -6.26 -8.25
CA VAL A 118 -2.55 -4.85 -8.60
C VAL A 118 -1.45 -3.99 -7.99
N VAL A 119 -0.94 -3.01 -8.74
CA VAL A 119 -0.06 -1.97 -8.19
C VAL A 119 -0.89 -0.73 -7.95
N PHE A 120 -0.91 -0.24 -6.72
CA PHE A 120 -1.57 0.99 -6.33
C PHE A 120 -0.52 1.98 -5.81
N GLY A 121 -0.36 3.10 -6.51
CA GLY A 121 0.65 4.12 -6.21
C GLY A 121 0.08 5.52 -6.47
N GLY A 122 0.51 6.48 -5.66
CA GLY A 122 0.12 7.87 -5.78
C GLY A 122 1.30 8.80 -5.53
N SER A 123 1.34 9.93 -6.26
CA SER A 123 2.47 10.86 -6.25
C SER A 123 3.75 10.21 -6.82
N TRP A 124 4.78 9.99 -6.00
CA TRP A 124 5.99 9.25 -6.39
C TRP A 124 5.73 7.75 -6.61
N GLY A 125 4.75 7.19 -5.90
CA GLY A 125 4.48 5.75 -5.89
C GLY A 125 3.82 5.23 -7.16
#